data_AF-A0A843KYP2-F1
#
_entry.id   AF-A0A843KYP2-F1
#
_cell.length_a   1.000
_cell.length_b   1.000
_cell.length_c   1.000
_cell.angle_alpha   90.00
_cell.angle_beta   90.00
_cell.angle_gamma   90.00
#
_symmetry.space_group_name_H-M   'P 1'
#
loop_
_entity.id
_entity.type
_entity.pdbx_description
1 polymer ?
#
loop_
_entity_poly.entity_id
_entity_poly.type
_entity_poly.pdbx_seq_one_letter_code
_entity_poly.pdbx_strand_id
1 'polypeptide(L)' 'WLHDAHVAVTPGTAFCTPGWLRLSYATSMENLMEAVGRIARV' A
#
# COMPACT_ATOMS: atom_id res chain seq x y z
N TRP A 1 8.95 -6.52 -3.09
CA TRP A 1 7.99 -5.88 -4.01
C TRP A 1 7.52 -4.52 -3.48
N LEU A 2 6.75 -4.42 -2.38
CA LEU A 2 6.30 -3.09 -1.88
C LEU A 2 7.42 -2.17 -1.41
N HIS A 3 8.47 -2.75 -0.80
CA HIS A 3 9.69 -2.03 -0.46
C HIS A 3 10.33 -1.41 -1.70
N ASP A 4 10.45 -2.19 -2.78
CA ASP A 4 11.07 -1.78 -4.04
C ASP A 4 10.19 -0.77 -4.81
N ALA A 5 8.87 -0.87 -4.64
CA ALA A 5 7.90 0.12 -5.12
C ALA A 5 7.89 1.40 -4.27
N HIS A 6 8.64 1.45 -3.16
CA HIS A 6 8.63 2.56 -2.20
C HIS A 6 7.21 2.92 -1.71
N VAL A 7 6.38 1.91 -1.38
CA VAL A 7 5.03 2.10 -0.81
C VAL A 7 4.94 1.44 0.56
N ALA A 8 4.77 2.26 1.60
CA ALA A 8 4.58 1.77 2.97
C ALA A 8 3.11 1.42 3.23
N VAL A 9 2.87 0.24 3.82
CA VAL A 9 1.53 -0.26 4.15
C VAL A 9 1.54 -0.92 5.53
N THR A 10 0.36 -1.17 6.10
CA THR A 10 0.26 -2.00 7.32
C THR A 10 -0.09 -3.43 6.95
N PRO A 11 0.70 -4.45 7.36
CA PRO A 11 0.34 -5.86 7.16
C PRO A 11 -0.96 -6.24 7.89
N GLY A 12 -1.81 -7.04 7.24
CA GLY A 12 -3.07 -7.53 7.82
C GLY A 12 -2.90 -8.49 8.99
N THR A 13 -1.70 -9.05 9.17
CA THR A 13 -1.35 -9.87 10.35
C THR A 13 -1.55 -9.10 11.66
N ALA A 14 -1.38 -7.78 11.65
CA ALA A 14 -1.68 -6.91 12.81
C ALA A 14 -3.18 -6.86 13.17
N PHE A 15 -4.06 -7.36 12.29
CA PHE A 15 -5.51 -7.35 12.41
C PHE A 15 -6.13 -8.75 12.25
N CYS A 16 -5.38 -9.81 12.57
CA CYS A 16 -5.84 -11.21 12.43
C CYS A 16 -6.30 -11.60 11.01
N THR A 17 -5.77 -10.93 9.97
CA THR A 17 -6.09 -11.18 8.55
C THR A 17 -4.81 -11.42 7.74
N PRO A 18 -4.10 -12.55 7.97
CA PRO A 18 -2.89 -12.87 7.22
C PRO A 18 -3.18 -12.96 5.71
N GLY A 19 -2.21 -12.54 4.89
CA GLY A 19 -2.37 -12.47 3.43
C GLY A 19 -3.00 -11.18 2.91
N TRP A 20 -3.52 -10.32 3.80
CA TRP A 20 -4.11 -9.03 3.44
C TRP A 20 -3.22 -7.85 3.82
N LEU A 21 -3.52 -6.68 3.24
CA LEU A 21 -2.86 -5.40 3.52
C LEU A 21 -3.91 -4.35 3.88
N ARG A 22 -3.56 -3.42 4.78
CA ARG A 22 -4.36 -2.23 5.07
C ARG A 22 -3.69 -1.00 4.46
N LEU A 23 -4.45 -0.29 3.62
CA LEU A 23 -4.05 0.96 2.98
C LEU A 23 -4.77 2.12 3.65
N SER A 24 -4.01 3.14 4.06
CA SER A 24 -4.59 4.43 4.46
C SER A 24 -4.85 5.27 3.22
N TYR A 25 -6.05 5.80 3.09
CA TYR A 25 -6.41 6.72 2.01
C TYR A 25 -6.52 8.19 2.47
N ALA A 26 -6.21 8.47 3.74
CA ALA A 26 -6.23 9.82 4.31
C ALA A 26 -4.99 10.62 3.89
N THR A 27 -4.85 10.88 2.59
CA THR A 27 -3.78 11.65 1.95
C THR A 27 -4.31 12.33 0.67
N SER A 28 -3.47 13.02 -0.08
CA SER A 28 -3.88 13.68 -1.34
C SER A 28 -4.22 12.66 -2.43
N MET A 29 -5.10 13.03 -3.37
CA MET A 29 -5.40 12.20 -4.53
C MET A 29 -4.16 11.91 -5.40
N GLU A 30 -3.26 12.89 -5.49
CA GLU A 30 -1.96 12.74 -6.16
C GLU A 30 -1.14 11.60 -5.57
N ASN A 31 -0.96 11.57 -4.25
CA ASN A 31 -0.24 10.50 -3.57
C ASN A 31 -0.89 9.12 -3.78
N LEU A 32 -2.23 9.07 -3.81
CA LEU A 32 -2.96 7.83 -4.06
C LEU A 32 -2.74 7.31 -5.48
N MET A 33 -2.85 8.19 -6.50
CA MET A 33 -2.60 7.82 -7.89
C MET A 33 -1.15 7.35 -8.09
N GLU A 34 -0.19 8.04 -7.47
CA GLU A 34 1.21 7.67 -7.53
C GLU A 34 1.45 6.28 -6.88
N ALA A 35 0.94 6.05 -5.67
CA ALA A 35 1.10 4.79 -4.96
C ALA A 35 0.48 3.61 -5.74
N VAL A 36 -0.72 3.78 -6.29
CA VAL A 36 -1.35 2.76 -7.15
C VAL A 36 -0.53 2.53 -8.41
N GLY A 37 -0.02 3.59 -9.04
CA GLY A 37 0.85 3.48 -10.21
C GLY A 37 2.18 2.76 -9.91
N ARG A 38 2.76 2.95 -8.73
CA ARG A 38 3.96 2.20 -8.29
C ARG A 38 3.65 0.72 -8.07
N ILE A 39 2.51 0.40 -7.44
CA ILE A 39 2.04 -0.98 -7.22
C ILE A 39 1.76 -1.71 -8.54
N ALA A 40 1.21 -1.03 -9.55
CA ALA A 40 0.86 -1.68 -10.82
C ALA A 40 2.06 -2.03 -11.72
N ARG A 41 3.26 -1.50 -11.42
CA ARG A 41 4.49 -1.70 -12.23
C ARG A 41 5.39 -2.82 -11.72
N VAL A 42 5.03 -3.43 -10.60
CA VAL A 42 5.75 -4.50 -9.91
C VAL A 42 4.94 -5.78 -9.93
#